data_AF-A0A4Y9XYE5-F1
#
_entry.id   AF-A0A4Y9XYE5-F1
#
_cell.length_a   1.000
_cell.length_b   1.000
_cell.length_c   1.000
_cell.angle_alpha   90.00
_cell.angle_beta   90.00
_cell.angle_gamma   90.00
#
_symmetry.space_group_name_H-M   'P 1'
#
loop_
_entity.id
_entity.type
_entity.pdbx_description
1 polymer ?
#
loop_
_entity_poly.entity_id
_entity_poly.type
_entity_poly.pdbx_seq_one_letter_code
_entity_poly.pdbx_strand_id
1 'polypeptide(L)'
;MEATCPHLGADMSHAEIEECDTGLVAVCPWHRYDFDLRTGASETGLKACTYVVDVRCDDNGGETVWVETPDTGTNWRLVELRPVSEEFADPPPPPDLSRMTIVDENTQSPVVEESVIPREGAPTTLMQWAVLILNTANPKLKVERTRHAVHLFRTGQLKSIGHRSSSAPRPPDIPPREEAFARNTVDPGKVGKRKNRAVMLHALANIEQWAIDLAWDIMARYGPEHPDLPPAFFSDFAKMALDESKHFSLLTSRLSSLSPDTPYGSLPVHASLWESARVTFNSLRARLAIIHLVHEARGLDVNPGTIAKFRRGGDTESVDVLNIVHRDEVTHVTTGHRWFTWICEKQGVDPVQTFRDEVKRCWRGDVKGPFNIEDREQAGMTRDFYENLKGEMPSDWDQRHLETNTAT
;
A
#
# COMPACT_ATOMS: atom_id res chain seq x y z
N MET A 1 21.41 11.16 5.89
CA MET A 1 21.41 11.03 4.42
C MET A 1 19.97 10.94 3.94
N GLU A 2 19.65 11.45 2.75
CA GLU A 2 18.34 11.23 2.15
C GLU A 2 18.01 9.74 2.04
N ALA A 3 16.74 9.39 2.27
CA ALA A 3 16.26 8.03 2.13
C ALA A 3 16.17 7.58 0.66
N THR A 4 16.51 8.45 -0.30
CA THR A 4 16.50 8.14 -1.72
C THR A 4 17.87 8.35 -2.34
N CYS A 5 18.33 7.36 -3.09
CA CYS A 5 19.58 7.38 -3.82
C CYS A 5 19.51 8.42 -4.96
N PRO A 6 20.49 9.33 -5.08
CA PRO A 6 20.49 10.43 -6.05
C PRO A 6 20.56 10.00 -7.52
N HIS A 7 20.89 8.73 -7.79
CA HIS A 7 20.93 8.20 -9.16
C HIS A 7 19.54 8.06 -9.79
N LEU A 8 18.61 7.36 -9.13
CA LEU A 8 17.27 7.06 -9.65
C LEU A 8 16.16 7.15 -8.60
N GLY A 9 16.44 7.82 -7.48
CA GLY A 9 15.51 7.96 -6.35
C GLY A 9 15.23 6.66 -5.61
N ALA A 10 16.07 5.63 -5.80
CA ALA A 10 15.85 4.31 -5.23
C ALA A 10 16.03 4.35 -3.71
N ASP A 11 15.19 3.63 -2.97
CA ASP A 11 15.20 3.65 -1.50
C ASP A 11 16.55 3.22 -0.90
N MET A 12 17.04 3.99 0.06
CA MET A 12 18.30 3.80 0.81
C MET A 12 18.06 3.31 2.24
N SER A 13 16.81 3.10 2.66
CA SER A 13 16.46 2.60 4.00
C SER A 13 17.13 1.26 4.37
N HIS A 14 17.50 0.47 3.37
CA HIS A 14 18.18 -0.81 3.51
C HIS A 14 19.60 -0.80 2.93
N ALA A 15 20.22 0.38 2.80
CA ALA A 15 21.61 0.46 2.40
C ALA A 15 22.50 -0.29 3.41
N GLU A 16 23.41 -1.11 2.89
CA GLU A 16 24.44 -1.72 3.72
C GLU A 16 25.43 -0.64 4.13
N ILE A 17 25.73 -0.55 5.43
CA ILE A 17 26.74 0.38 5.93
C ILE A 17 28.06 -0.36 5.97
N GLU A 18 28.96 0.00 5.06
CA GLU A 18 30.30 -0.55 4.99
C GLU A 18 31.32 0.43 5.59
N GLU A 19 32.36 -0.09 6.22
CA GLU A 19 33.48 0.69 6.73
C GLU A 19 34.62 0.64 5.70
N CYS A 20 35.00 1.80 5.17
CA CYS A 20 36.06 1.97 4.18
C CYS A 20 37.16 2.89 4.73
N ASP A 21 38.30 2.94 4.05
CA ASP A 21 39.49 3.73 4.47
C ASP A 21 39.18 5.24 4.64
N THR A 22 38.15 5.75 3.96
CA THR A 22 37.74 7.16 3.97
C THR A 22 36.60 7.46 4.97
N GLY A 23 35.95 6.45 5.53
CA GLY A 23 34.81 6.60 6.44
C GLY A 23 33.74 5.52 6.27
N LEU A 24 32.58 5.76 6.89
CA LEU A 24 31.40 4.91 6.72
C LEU A 24 30.66 5.29 5.43
N VAL A 25 30.42 4.31 4.57
CA VAL A 25 29.69 4.49 3.32
C VAL A 25 28.38 3.69 3.37
N ALA A 26 27.30 4.31 2.90
CA ALA A 26 26.05 3.62 2.62
C ALA A 26 26.08 3.11 1.18
N VAL A 27 26.05 1.81 1.00
CA VAL A 27 26.02 1.18 -0.32
C VAL A 27 24.57 1.04 -0.77
N CYS A 28 24.24 1.72 -1.86
CA CYS A 28 22.93 1.64 -2.48
C CYS A 28 22.63 0.19 -2.86
N PRO A 29 21.54 -0.41 -2.31
CA PRO A 29 21.29 -1.83 -2.48
C PRO A 29 20.92 -2.22 -3.93
N TRP A 30 20.59 -1.22 -4.75
CA TRP A 30 20.11 -1.38 -6.11
C TRP A 30 21.20 -1.40 -7.17
N HIS A 31 22.21 -0.55 -6.99
CA HIS A 31 23.19 -0.25 -8.02
C HIS A 31 24.62 -0.32 -7.49
N ARG A 32 24.78 -0.64 -6.19
CA ARG A 32 26.06 -0.74 -5.48
C ARG A 32 26.90 0.54 -5.56
N TYR A 33 26.24 1.69 -5.69
CA TYR A 33 26.87 3.00 -5.51
C TYR A 33 27.10 3.23 -4.02
N ASP A 34 28.35 3.44 -3.65
CA ASP A 34 28.78 3.87 -2.32
C ASP A 34 28.43 5.35 -2.13
N PHE A 35 27.94 5.73 -0.95
CA PHE A 35 27.75 7.12 -0.58
C PHE A 35 28.33 7.34 0.80
N ASP A 36 29.35 8.18 0.90
CA ASP A 36 29.93 8.56 2.18
C ASP A 36 28.85 9.21 3.07
N LEU A 37 28.65 8.66 4.28
CA LEU A 37 27.57 9.09 5.18
C LEU A 37 27.71 10.52 5.68
N ARG A 38 28.92 11.10 5.61
CA ARG A 38 29.22 12.45 6.08
C ARG A 38 29.07 13.47 4.96
N THR A 39 29.67 13.19 3.81
CA THR A 39 29.80 14.12 2.69
C THR A 39 28.76 13.90 1.59
N GLY A 40 28.16 12.71 1.58
CA GLY A 40 27.25 12.24 0.54
C GLY A 40 27.92 11.89 -0.77
N ALA A 41 29.24 12.03 -0.88
CA ALA A 41 29.97 11.77 -2.12
C ALA A 41 30.09 10.26 -2.38
N SER A 42 29.94 9.88 -3.66
CA SER A 42 30.21 8.54 -4.16
C SER A 42 31.51 8.55 -4.96
N GLU A 43 32.26 7.44 -4.94
CA GLU A 43 33.38 7.21 -5.87
C GLU A 43 32.97 7.30 -7.35
N THR A 44 31.69 7.10 -7.64
CA THR A 44 31.12 7.21 -9.00
C THR A 44 30.82 8.65 -9.43
N GLY A 45 31.08 9.65 -8.57
CA GLY A 45 30.82 11.07 -8.84
C GLY A 45 29.39 11.52 -8.56
N LEU A 46 28.52 10.62 -8.10
CA LEU A 46 27.19 10.96 -7.58
C LEU A 46 27.31 11.61 -6.18
N LYS A 47 26.30 12.40 -5.80
CA LYS A 47 26.24 13.01 -4.48
C LYS A 47 24.83 12.94 -3.89
N ALA A 48 24.70 12.29 -2.74
CA ALA A 48 23.47 12.27 -1.94
C ALA A 48 23.47 13.46 -0.97
N CYS A 49 22.31 14.00 -0.63
CA CYS A 49 22.27 14.98 0.46
C CYS A 49 22.47 14.25 1.79
N THR A 50 23.45 14.71 2.55
CA THR A 50 23.67 14.31 3.94
C THR A 50 23.20 15.43 4.85
N TYR A 51 22.62 15.04 5.98
CA TYR A 51 22.14 15.95 7.01
C TYR A 51 22.75 15.46 8.30
N VAL A 52 23.31 16.37 9.09
CA VAL A 52 23.80 16.00 10.42
C VAL A 52 22.62 15.59 11.28
N VAL A 53 22.68 14.37 11.83
CA VAL A 53 21.70 13.85 12.79
C VAL A 53 22.40 13.65 14.12
N ASP A 54 21.78 14.10 15.20
CA ASP A 54 22.35 14.06 16.54
C ASP A 54 21.27 13.66 17.55
N VAL A 55 21.62 12.86 18.55
CA VAL A 55 20.72 12.54 19.66
C VAL A 55 21.14 13.42 20.83
N ARG A 56 20.35 14.45 21.09
CA ARG A 56 20.62 15.44 22.13
C ARG A 56 19.86 15.08 23.38
N CYS A 57 20.58 14.94 24.48
CA CYS A 57 19.98 14.82 25.81
C CYS A 57 19.58 16.21 26.30
N ASP A 58 18.34 16.35 26.75
CA ASP A 58 17.92 17.50 27.54
C ASP A 58 18.44 17.41 28.99
N ASP A 59 18.34 18.52 29.72
CA ASP A 59 18.78 18.61 31.12
C ASP A 59 18.02 17.68 32.08
N ASN A 60 16.90 17.09 31.62
CA ASN A 60 16.07 16.15 32.36
C ASN A 60 16.32 14.69 31.95
N GLY A 61 17.30 14.41 31.08
CA GLY A 61 17.62 13.08 30.59
C GLY A 61 16.71 12.56 29.47
N GLY A 62 15.89 13.42 28.86
CA GLY A 62 15.11 13.12 27.67
C GLY A 62 15.99 13.16 26.41
N GLU A 63 15.94 12.11 25.59
CA GLU A 63 16.63 12.07 24.31
C GLU A 63 15.77 12.70 23.22
N THR A 64 16.34 13.63 22.46
CA THR A 64 15.70 14.27 21.31
C THR A 64 16.53 14.07 20.06
N VAL A 65 15.91 13.60 18.99
CA VAL A 65 16.59 13.47 17.69
C VAL A 65 16.59 14.84 17.02
N TRP A 66 17.77 15.40 16.81
CA TRP A 66 18.00 16.62 16.05
C TRP A 66 18.47 16.28 14.64
N VAL A 67 17.93 16.96 13.64
CA VAL A 67 18.34 16.85 12.24
C VAL A 67 18.62 18.24 11.71
N GLU A 68 19.75 18.40 11.02
CA GLU A 68 20.12 19.61 10.31
C GLU A 68 19.10 19.93 9.21
N THR A 69 18.65 21.18 9.16
CA THR A 69 17.78 21.65 8.07
C THR A 69 18.59 21.86 6.80
N PRO A 70 18.06 21.53 5.61
CA PRO A 70 18.74 21.81 4.35
C PRO A 70 19.04 23.31 4.18
N ASP A 71 20.23 23.64 3.64
CA ASP A 71 20.71 25.02 3.43
C ASP A 71 19.81 25.83 2.47
N THR A 72 19.11 25.16 1.55
CA THR A 72 18.23 25.77 0.56
C THR A 72 16.78 25.74 1.02
N GLY A 73 16.30 26.80 1.66
CA GLY A 73 14.89 26.95 2.03
C GLY A 73 14.72 27.74 3.33
N THR A 74 13.49 28.10 3.64
CA THR A 74 13.11 28.67 4.95
C THR A 74 11.79 28.07 5.39
N ASN A 75 11.50 28.09 6.69
CA ASN A 75 10.24 27.60 7.27
C ASN A 75 9.99 26.08 7.13
N TRP A 76 11.04 25.27 7.31
CA TRP A 76 10.89 23.82 7.41
C TRP A 76 9.95 23.44 8.56
N ARG A 77 8.94 22.62 8.27
CA ARG A 77 8.03 22.04 9.27
C ARG A 77 8.35 20.56 9.41
N LEU A 78 8.59 20.10 10.64
CA LEU A 78 8.60 18.66 10.92
C LEU A 78 7.20 18.11 10.64
N VAL A 79 7.07 17.34 9.56
CA VAL A 79 5.80 16.73 9.16
C VAL A 79 5.48 15.54 10.07
N GLU A 80 6.47 14.69 10.34
CA GLU A 80 6.31 13.51 11.18
C GLU A 80 7.67 13.04 11.71
N LEU A 81 7.70 12.55 12.95
CA LEU A 81 8.78 11.74 13.49
C LEU A 81 8.16 10.44 14.00
N ARG A 82 8.41 9.31 13.31
CA ARG A 82 7.78 8.03 13.69
C ARG A 82 8.81 6.93 13.93
N PRO A 83 8.65 6.14 15.01
CA PRO A 83 9.14 4.77 15.03
C PRO A 83 8.22 3.93 14.12
N VAL A 84 8.76 3.33 13.07
CA VAL A 84 8.03 2.37 12.23
C VAL A 84 8.33 0.98 12.77
N SER A 85 7.34 0.31 13.36
CA SER A 85 7.46 -1.14 13.53
C SER A 85 7.28 -1.79 12.16
N GLU A 86 8.30 -2.53 11.72
CA GLU A 86 8.25 -3.41 10.56
C GLU A 86 7.72 -4.82 10.92
N GLU A 87 7.35 -5.04 12.18
CA GLU A 87 6.86 -6.33 12.65
C GLU A 87 5.46 -6.62 12.11
N PHE A 88 5.27 -7.84 11.62
CA PHE A 88 3.96 -8.38 11.26
C PHE A 88 3.43 -9.20 12.42
N ALA A 89 2.11 -9.40 12.49
CA ALA A 89 1.56 -10.43 13.37
C ALA A 89 2.03 -11.81 12.90
N ASP A 90 2.47 -12.64 13.85
CA ASP A 90 2.66 -14.07 13.60
C ASP A 90 1.34 -14.69 13.12
N PRO A 91 1.39 -15.60 12.13
CA PRO A 91 0.18 -16.30 11.71
C PRO A 91 -0.41 -17.05 12.91
N PRO A 92 -1.75 -17.01 13.10
CA PRO A 92 -2.37 -17.72 14.20
C PRO A 92 -2.02 -19.22 14.10
N PRO A 93 -1.73 -19.90 15.23
CA PRO A 93 -1.44 -21.32 15.22
C PRO A 93 -2.61 -22.08 14.56
N PRO A 94 -2.33 -23.16 13.81
CA PRO A 94 -3.39 -23.96 13.21
C PRO A 94 -4.38 -24.40 14.30
N PRO A 95 -5.69 -24.43 13.99
CA PRO A 95 -6.69 -24.86 14.98
C PRO A 95 -6.34 -26.26 15.49
N ASP A 96 -6.44 -26.45 16.81
CA ASP A 96 -6.22 -27.76 17.43
C ASP A 96 -7.36 -28.72 17.06
N LEU A 97 -7.17 -29.43 15.95
CA LEU A 97 -8.12 -30.41 15.42
C LEU A 97 -8.18 -31.70 16.25
N SER A 98 -7.36 -31.84 17.30
CA SER A 98 -7.36 -33.05 18.16
C SER A 98 -8.70 -33.27 18.89
N ARG A 99 -9.58 -32.28 18.91
CA ARG A 99 -10.93 -32.36 19.49
C ARG A 99 -12.06 -32.65 18.49
N MET A 100 -11.77 -32.73 17.19
CA MET A 100 -12.77 -33.07 16.17
C MET A 100 -12.57 -34.50 15.66
N THR A 101 -12.99 -35.48 16.46
CA THR A 101 -13.23 -36.85 15.95
C THR A 101 -14.59 -36.90 15.26
N ILE A 102 -14.59 -36.68 13.95
CA ILE A 102 -15.61 -37.25 13.07
C ILE A 102 -14.86 -38.03 12.00
N VAL A 103 -15.00 -39.36 12.08
CA VAL A 103 -14.59 -40.27 11.03
C VAL A 103 -15.54 -40.03 9.86
N ASP A 104 -15.04 -39.50 8.76
CA ASP A 104 -15.73 -39.57 7.48
C ASP A 104 -14.73 -39.93 6.39
N GLU A 105 -14.67 -41.22 6.08
CA GLU A 105 -13.92 -41.78 4.96
C GLU A 105 -14.67 -41.47 3.65
N ASN A 106 -14.68 -40.21 3.21
CA ASN A 106 -14.69 -39.88 1.78
C ASN A 106 -14.66 -38.36 1.53
N THR A 107 -13.77 -37.95 0.63
CA THR A 107 -13.74 -36.64 -0.06
C THR A 107 -13.06 -35.47 0.65
N GLN A 108 -11.74 -35.56 0.87
CA GLN A 108 -10.89 -34.37 0.82
C GLN A 108 -9.67 -34.68 -0.04
N SER A 109 -9.67 -34.17 -1.28
CA SER A 109 -8.43 -34.03 -2.04
C SER A 109 -7.44 -33.22 -1.19
N PRO A 110 -6.17 -33.62 -1.05
CA PRO A 110 -5.20 -32.86 -0.28
C PRO A 110 -5.08 -31.48 -0.91
N VAL A 111 -5.40 -30.43 -0.15
CA VAL A 111 -5.11 -29.05 -0.55
C VAL A 111 -3.59 -28.95 -0.62
N VAL A 112 -3.03 -28.99 -1.84
CA VAL A 112 -1.59 -28.82 -2.05
C VAL A 112 -1.29 -27.36 -1.71
N GLU A 113 -0.70 -27.13 -0.55
CA GLU A 113 -0.29 -25.81 -0.10
C GLU A 113 0.77 -25.28 -1.07
N GLU A 114 0.42 -24.23 -1.81
CA GLU A 114 1.26 -23.65 -2.84
C GLU A 114 2.44 -22.91 -2.18
N SER A 115 3.66 -23.18 -2.68
CA SER A 115 4.87 -22.54 -2.17
C SER A 115 4.90 -21.03 -2.48
N VAL A 116 5.47 -20.23 -1.56
CA VAL A 116 5.72 -18.79 -1.75
C VAL A 116 6.43 -18.53 -3.08
N ILE A 117 7.49 -19.30 -3.35
CA ILE A 117 8.19 -19.30 -4.63
C ILE A 117 7.62 -20.45 -5.48
N PRO A 118 7.05 -20.18 -6.66
CA PRO A 118 6.60 -21.24 -7.56
C PRO A 118 7.74 -22.21 -7.91
N ARG A 119 7.44 -23.51 -7.95
CA ARG A 119 8.44 -24.56 -8.27
C ARG A 119 8.93 -24.45 -9.72
N GLU A 120 8.06 -23.98 -10.61
CA GLU A 120 8.37 -23.72 -12.01
C GLU A 120 8.08 -22.25 -12.32
N GLY A 121 8.91 -21.62 -13.16
CA GLY A 121 8.69 -20.24 -13.59
C GLY A 121 8.85 -19.19 -12.47
N ALA A 122 9.79 -19.41 -11.54
CA ALA A 122 10.06 -18.46 -10.45
C ALA A 122 10.28 -17.03 -11.00
N PRO A 123 9.58 -16.02 -10.47
CA PRO A 123 9.74 -14.64 -10.92
C PRO A 123 11.16 -14.11 -10.72
N THR A 124 11.69 -13.42 -11.72
CA THR A 124 13.05 -12.83 -11.71
C THR A 124 13.05 -11.30 -11.72
N THR A 125 11.87 -10.69 -11.86
CA THR A 125 11.66 -9.24 -11.91
C THR A 125 10.49 -8.83 -11.02
N LEU A 126 10.45 -7.55 -10.64
CA LEU A 126 9.36 -7.03 -9.83
C LEU A 126 7.99 -7.16 -10.53
N MET A 127 7.92 -6.91 -11.85
CA MET A 127 6.67 -7.07 -12.61
C MET A 127 6.16 -8.52 -12.62
N GLN A 128 7.07 -9.51 -12.74
CA GLN A 128 6.68 -10.92 -12.65
C GLN A 128 6.15 -11.28 -11.27
N TRP A 129 6.77 -10.76 -10.21
CA TRP A 129 6.26 -10.90 -8.85
C TRP A 129 4.88 -10.25 -8.68
N ALA A 130 4.72 -9.01 -9.15
CA ALA A 130 3.46 -8.28 -9.10
C ALA A 130 2.32 -9.08 -9.75
N VAL A 131 2.53 -9.61 -10.96
CA VAL A 131 1.51 -10.41 -11.66
C VAL A 131 1.26 -11.76 -10.97
N LEU A 132 2.28 -12.41 -10.41
CA LEU A 132 2.07 -13.62 -9.61
C LEU A 132 1.19 -13.35 -8.37
N ILE A 133 1.49 -12.27 -7.65
CA ILE A 133 0.76 -11.85 -6.44
C ILE A 133 -0.69 -11.51 -6.79
N LEU A 134 -0.91 -10.76 -7.87
CA LEU A 134 -2.26 -10.42 -8.36
C LEU A 134 -3.06 -11.64 -8.80
N ASN A 135 -2.41 -12.72 -9.24
CA ASN A 135 -3.06 -14.00 -9.56
C ASN A 135 -3.17 -14.96 -8.36
N THR A 136 -2.70 -14.56 -7.17
CA THR A 136 -2.78 -15.40 -5.97
C THR A 136 -4.14 -15.21 -5.29
N ALA A 137 -4.96 -16.26 -5.28
CA ALA A 137 -6.31 -16.21 -4.68
C ALA A 137 -6.29 -16.29 -3.15
N ASN A 138 -5.35 -17.05 -2.58
CA ASN A 138 -5.23 -17.23 -1.13
C ASN A 138 -4.66 -15.96 -0.46
N PRO A 139 -5.37 -15.38 0.52
CA PRO A 139 -4.99 -14.10 1.13
C PRO A 139 -3.71 -14.18 1.97
N LYS A 140 -3.41 -15.33 2.60
CA LYS A 140 -2.19 -15.53 3.38
C LYS A 140 -0.98 -15.67 2.47
N LEU A 141 -1.07 -16.53 1.45
CA LEU A 141 -0.02 -16.69 0.45
C LEU A 141 0.26 -15.38 -0.30
N LYS A 142 -0.77 -14.55 -0.54
CA LYS A 142 -0.60 -13.22 -1.12
C LYS A 142 0.27 -12.31 -0.25
N VAL A 143 0.06 -12.31 1.07
CA VAL A 143 0.90 -11.59 2.03
C VAL A 143 2.33 -12.14 2.03
N GLU A 144 2.51 -13.46 2.08
CA GLU A 144 3.83 -14.08 2.08
C GLU A 144 4.61 -13.77 0.80
N ARG A 145 3.96 -13.85 -0.36
CA ARG A 145 4.55 -13.47 -1.65
C ARG A 145 4.88 -11.99 -1.72
N THR A 146 4.01 -11.12 -1.17
CA THR A 146 4.29 -9.67 -1.10
C THR A 146 5.53 -9.40 -0.26
N ARG A 147 5.61 -9.96 0.96
CA ARG A 147 6.79 -9.86 1.82
C ARG A 147 8.05 -10.33 1.13
N HIS A 148 7.99 -11.50 0.49
CA HIS A 148 9.13 -12.09 -0.20
C HIS A 148 9.57 -11.24 -1.40
N ALA A 149 8.64 -10.82 -2.26
CA ALA A 149 8.94 -9.97 -3.41
C ALA A 149 9.56 -8.62 -2.99
N VAL A 150 9.00 -7.98 -1.96
CA VAL A 150 9.51 -6.71 -1.42
C VAL A 150 10.89 -6.89 -0.80
N HIS A 151 11.14 -7.99 -0.08
CA HIS A 151 12.47 -8.32 0.45
C HIS A 151 13.49 -8.50 -0.67
N LEU A 152 13.18 -9.31 -1.70
CA LEU A 152 14.07 -9.51 -2.84
C LEU A 152 14.33 -8.19 -3.59
N PHE A 153 13.29 -7.35 -3.70
CA PHE A 153 13.38 -6.05 -4.35
C PHE A 153 14.33 -5.14 -3.56
N ARG A 154 14.08 -4.92 -2.27
CA ARG A 154 14.86 -4.03 -1.39
C ARG A 154 16.31 -4.46 -1.19
N THR A 155 16.59 -5.76 -1.23
CA THR A 155 17.95 -6.31 -1.08
C THR A 155 18.72 -6.45 -2.39
N GLY A 156 18.16 -5.96 -3.51
CA GLY A 156 18.80 -6.02 -4.82
C GLY A 156 18.91 -7.43 -5.42
N GLN A 157 18.22 -8.42 -4.85
CA GLN A 157 18.22 -9.80 -5.36
C GLN A 157 17.36 -9.97 -6.63
N LEU A 158 16.46 -9.02 -6.92
CA LEU A 158 15.78 -8.96 -8.21
C LEU A 158 16.67 -8.32 -9.28
N LYS A 159 16.83 -9.01 -10.41
CA LYS A 159 17.71 -8.58 -11.51
C LYS A 159 17.28 -7.26 -12.15
N SER A 160 15.99 -6.93 -12.10
CA SER A 160 15.44 -5.67 -12.59
C SER A 160 13.99 -5.48 -12.12
N ILE A 161 13.47 -4.26 -12.25
CA ILE A 161 12.03 -3.99 -12.09
C ILE A 161 11.22 -4.73 -13.18
N GLY A 162 11.71 -4.73 -14.43
CA GLY A 162 11.09 -5.42 -15.56
C GLY A 162 10.04 -4.61 -16.34
N HIS A 163 9.70 -3.39 -15.90
CA HIS A 163 8.64 -2.58 -16.53
C HIS A 163 8.96 -2.14 -17.96
N ARG A 164 10.24 -1.96 -18.32
CA ARG A 164 10.67 -1.59 -19.68
C ARG A 164 10.78 -2.77 -20.65
N SER A 165 10.51 -4.00 -20.18
CA SER A 165 10.60 -5.18 -21.03
C SER A 165 9.46 -5.21 -22.04
N SER A 166 9.77 -5.52 -23.31
CA SER A 166 8.74 -5.79 -24.33
C SER A 166 7.89 -7.03 -24.01
N SER A 167 8.36 -7.87 -23.08
CA SER A 167 7.66 -9.06 -22.60
C SER A 167 7.20 -8.90 -21.15
N ALA A 168 6.98 -7.67 -20.67
CA ALA A 168 6.45 -7.44 -19.33
C ALA A 168 5.09 -8.17 -19.18
N PRO A 169 4.90 -8.96 -18.10
CA PRO A 169 3.68 -9.72 -17.92
C PRO A 169 2.49 -8.78 -17.66
N ARG A 170 1.31 -9.15 -18.18
CA ARG A 170 0.08 -8.38 -17.98
C ARG A 170 -0.61 -8.80 -16.68
N PRO A 171 -1.06 -7.86 -15.82
CA PRO A 171 -1.86 -8.19 -14.64
C PRO A 171 -3.26 -8.70 -15.04
N PRO A 172 -3.93 -9.49 -14.18
CA PRO A 172 -5.31 -9.88 -14.41
C PRO A 172 -6.23 -8.65 -14.37
N ASP A 173 -7.34 -8.68 -15.11
CA ASP A 173 -8.33 -7.59 -15.04
C ASP A 173 -9.10 -7.62 -13.70
N ILE A 174 -9.21 -8.82 -13.09
CA ILE A 174 -9.76 -9.01 -11.75
C ILE A 174 -8.91 -10.05 -11.01
N PRO A 175 -8.24 -9.67 -9.91
CA PRO A 175 -7.55 -10.60 -9.03
C PRO A 175 -8.50 -11.67 -8.51
N PRO A 176 -8.13 -12.96 -8.60
CA PRO A 176 -8.98 -14.03 -8.10
C PRO A 176 -9.10 -13.95 -6.57
N ARG A 177 -10.16 -14.59 -6.07
CA ARG A 177 -10.42 -14.82 -4.65
C ARG A 177 -10.77 -16.30 -4.48
N GLU A 178 -10.47 -16.87 -3.33
CA GLU A 178 -10.92 -18.24 -3.02
C GLU A 178 -12.46 -18.32 -3.16
N GLU A 179 -12.98 -19.44 -3.64
CA GLU A 179 -14.40 -19.60 -3.96
C GLU A 179 -15.34 -19.30 -2.78
N ALA A 180 -14.89 -19.59 -1.56
CA ALA A 180 -15.62 -19.25 -0.33
C ALA A 180 -15.79 -17.73 -0.18
N PHE A 181 -14.78 -16.94 -0.52
CA PHE A 181 -14.80 -15.48 -0.45
C PHE A 181 -15.53 -14.86 -1.63
N ALA A 182 -15.37 -15.43 -2.83
CA ALA A 182 -16.09 -14.98 -4.03
C ALA A 182 -17.61 -15.05 -3.83
N ARG A 183 -18.12 -16.13 -3.23
CA ARG A 183 -19.55 -16.30 -2.91
C ARG A 183 -20.10 -15.27 -1.92
N ASN A 184 -19.23 -14.66 -1.12
CA ASN A 184 -19.58 -13.66 -0.12
C ASN A 184 -19.41 -12.23 -0.64
N THR A 185 -19.01 -12.03 -1.90
CA THR A 185 -18.93 -10.68 -2.48
C THR A 185 -20.33 -10.22 -2.90
N VAL A 186 -20.76 -9.08 -2.36
CA VAL A 186 -22.11 -8.52 -2.53
C VAL A 186 -22.06 -7.05 -2.93
N ASP A 187 -23.14 -6.55 -3.54
CA ASP A 187 -23.28 -5.13 -3.87
C ASP A 187 -23.21 -4.26 -2.59
N PRO A 188 -22.57 -3.07 -2.65
CA PRO A 188 -22.46 -2.17 -1.50
C PRO A 188 -23.80 -1.84 -0.81
N GLY A 189 -24.90 -1.76 -1.58
CA GLY A 189 -26.24 -1.46 -1.07
C GLY A 189 -26.90 -2.59 -0.26
N LYS A 190 -26.35 -3.81 -0.30
CA LYS A 190 -26.87 -5.00 0.41
C LYS A 190 -26.14 -5.27 1.74
N VAL A 191 -25.10 -4.51 2.07
CA VAL A 191 -24.37 -4.64 3.34
C VAL A 191 -25.10 -3.86 4.44
N GLY A 192 -25.63 -4.57 5.44
CA GLY A 192 -26.32 -3.98 6.60
C GLY A 192 -25.42 -3.14 7.52
N LYS A 193 -26.01 -2.34 8.43
CA LYS A 193 -25.25 -1.52 9.40
C LYS A 193 -24.38 -2.40 10.31
N ARG A 194 -23.06 -2.26 10.21
CA ARG A 194 -22.06 -2.99 11.01
C ARG A 194 -22.05 -2.48 12.45
N LYS A 195 -22.72 -3.17 13.38
CA LYS A 195 -22.69 -2.85 14.83
C LYS A 195 -21.73 -3.74 15.63
N ASN A 196 -21.33 -4.88 15.08
CA ASN A 196 -20.42 -5.83 15.73
C ASN A 196 -18.96 -5.49 15.39
N ARG A 197 -18.10 -5.46 16.41
CA ARG A 197 -16.64 -5.24 16.29
C ARG A 197 -15.99 -6.25 15.34
N ALA A 198 -16.36 -7.52 15.41
CA ALA A 198 -15.84 -8.56 14.50
C ALA A 198 -16.18 -8.24 13.02
N VAL A 199 -17.40 -7.80 12.74
CA VAL A 199 -17.84 -7.39 11.39
C VAL A 199 -17.07 -6.16 10.90
N MET A 200 -16.72 -5.23 11.80
CA MET A 200 -15.91 -4.07 11.44
C MET A 200 -14.47 -4.47 11.10
N LEU A 201 -13.81 -5.28 11.94
CA LEU A 201 -12.44 -5.76 11.69
C LEU A 201 -12.37 -6.61 10.41
N HIS A 202 -13.34 -7.49 10.19
CA HIS A 202 -13.43 -8.30 8.98
C HIS A 202 -13.51 -7.42 7.72
N ALA A 203 -14.35 -6.39 7.75
CA ALA A 203 -14.49 -5.50 6.62
C ALA A 203 -13.23 -4.64 6.36
N LEU A 204 -12.54 -4.20 7.41
CA LEU A 204 -11.26 -3.49 7.27
C LEU A 204 -10.20 -4.43 6.67
N ALA A 205 -10.08 -5.66 7.15
CA ALA A 205 -9.17 -6.65 6.57
C ALA A 205 -9.45 -6.90 5.07
N ASN A 206 -10.72 -6.91 4.66
CA ASN A 206 -11.05 -7.03 3.24
C ASN A 206 -10.64 -5.79 2.43
N ILE A 207 -10.70 -4.59 3.01
CA ILE A 207 -10.19 -3.38 2.36
C ILE A 207 -8.68 -3.53 2.15
N GLU A 208 -7.92 -3.97 3.17
CA GLU A 208 -6.47 -4.15 3.03
C GLU A 208 -6.10 -5.20 1.98
N GLN A 209 -6.87 -6.29 1.83
CA GLN A 209 -6.64 -7.25 0.75
C GLN A 209 -6.81 -6.64 -0.64
N TRP A 210 -7.77 -5.72 -0.82
CA TRP A 210 -7.88 -4.96 -2.06
C TRP A 210 -6.74 -3.94 -2.19
N ALA A 211 -6.30 -3.32 -1.10
CA ALA A 211 -5.20 -2.35 -1.11
C ALA A 211 -3.86 -3.00 -1.52
N ILE A 212 -3.56 -4.22 -1.03
CA ILE A 212 -2.41 -5.03 -1.51
C ILE A 212 -2.49 -5.19 -3.03
N ASP A 213 -3.65 -5.59 -3.56
CA ASP A 213 -3.84 -5.76 -5.00
C ASP A 213 -3.67 -4.44 -5.76
N LEU A 214 -4.20 -3.33 -5.24
CA LEU A 214 -4.11 -2.03 -5.91
C LEU A 214 -2.67 -1.50 -5.98
N ALA A 215 -1.88 -1.71 -4.92
CA ALA A 215 -0.47 -1.33 -4.87
C ALA A 215 0.37 -2.14 -5.88
N TRP A 216 0.07 -3.43 -6.09
CA TRP A 216 0.71 -4.23 -7.14
C TRP A 216 0.19 -3.93 -8.55
N ASP A 217 -1.13 -3.69 -8.69
CA ASP A 217 -1.80 -3.40 -9.96
C ASP A 217 -1.27 -2.13 -10.61
N ILE A 218 -1.11 -1.05 -9.84
CA ILE A 218 -0.64 0.22 -10.39
C ILE A 218 0.78 0.09 -10.99
N MET A 219 1.64 -0.71 -10.36
CA MET A 219 2.98 -1.00 -10.90
C MET A 219 2.91 -1.87 -12.16
N ALA A 220 2.20 -2.99 -12.11
CA ALA A 220 2.15 -3.97 -13.19
C ALA A 220 1.40 -3.46 -14.42
N ARG A 221 0.34 -2.66 -14.23
CA ARG A 221 -0.54 -2.18 -15.30
C ARG A 221 0.07 -1.00 -16.04
N TYR A 222 0.58 -0.01 -15.31
CA TYR A 222 1.03 1.26 -15.90
C TYR A 222 2.55 1.32 -16.10
N GLY A 223 3.33 0.47 -15.43
CA GLY A 223 4.78 0.39 -15.60
C GLY A 223 5.21 0.24 -17.07
N PRO A 224 4.64 -0.72 -17.84
CA PRO A 224 4.96 -0.89 -19.26
C PRO A 224 4.48 0.27 -20.16
N GLU A 225 3.40 0.96 -19.78
CA GLU A 225 2.84 2.08 -20.54
C GLU A 225 3.62 3.38 -20.34
N HIS A 226 4.34 3.50 -19.22
CA HIS A 226 5.12 4.66 -18.84
C HIS A 226 6.59 4.27 -18.54
N PRO A 227 7.41 3.98 -19.58
CA PRO A 227 8.79 3.49 -19.41
C PRO A 227 9.73 4.48 -18.72
N ASP A 228 9.34 5.75 -18.63
CA ASP A 228 10.08 6.80 -17.96
C ASP A 228 9.76 6.91 -16.45
N LEU A 229 8.84 6.08 -15.93
CA LEU A 229 8.58 6.01 -14.50
C LEU A 229 9.89 5.73 -13.74
N PRO A 230 10.24 6.55 -12.74
CA PRO A 230 11.47 6.36 -11.99
C PRO A 230 11.35 5.14 -11.06
N PRO A 231 12.46 4.46 -10.72
CA PRO A 231 12.50 3.38 -9.73
C PRO A 231 11.81 3.70 -8.41
N ALA A 232 11.90 4.96 -7.95
CA ALA A 232 11.19 5.44 -6.75
C ALA A 232 9.69 5.12 -6.76
N PHE A 233 9.02 5.19 -7.92
CA PHE A 233 7.60 4.84 -8.06
C PHE A 233 7.34 3.40 -7.62
N PHE A 234 8.20 2.49 -8.09
CA PHE A 234 8.09 1.08 -7.77
C PHE A 234 8.47 0.79 -6.31
N SER A 235 9.45 1.51 -5.76
CA SER A 235 9.80 1.46 -4.34
C SER A 235 8.65 1.89 -3.44
N ASP A 236 8.01 3.02 -3.74
CA ASP A 236 6.91 3.56 -2.94
C ASP A 236 5.70 2.61 -2.94
N PHE A 237 5.28 2.13 -4.11
CA PHE A 237 4.13 1.20 -4.18
C PHE A 237 4.46 -0.21 -3.68
N ALA A 238 5.71 -0.68 -3.80
CA ALA A 238 6.13 -1.93 -3.14
C ALA A 238 6.13 -1.79 -1.61
N LYS A 239 6.51 -0.63 -1.07
CA LYS A 239 6.37 -0.34 0.36
C LYS A 239 4.91 -0.29 0.78
N MET A 240 4.05 0.41 0.03
CA MET A 240 2.61 0.44 0.30
C MET A 240 2.04 -0.99 0.34
N ALA A 241 2.32 -1.83 -0.65
CA ALA A 241 1.88 -3.22 -0.66
C ALA A 241 2.34 -4.02 0.58
N LEU A 242 3.55 -3.75 1.08
CA LEU A 242 4.06 -4.36 2.31
C LEU A 242 3.30 -3.87 3.55
N ASP A 243 3.02 -2.56 3.64
CA ASP A 243 2.23 -1.98 4.73
C ASP A 243 0.80 -2.53 4.73
N GLU A 244 0.14 -2.64 3.57
CA GLU A 244 -1.20 -3.24 3.50
C GLU A 244 -1.20 -4.73 3.85
N SER A 245 -0.13 -5.44 3.51
CA SER A 245 0.06 -6.82 3.94
C SER A 245 0.18 -6.92 5.47
N LYS A 246 0.88 -5.97 6.09
CA LYS A 246 0.98 -5.86 7.56
C LYS A 246 -0.37 -5.51 8.18
N HIS A 247 -1.09 -4.54 7.63
CA HIS A 247 -2.43 -4.13 8.09
C HIS A 247 -3.38 -5.33 8.05
N PHE A 248 -3.42 -6.04 6.94
CA PHE A 248 -4.20 -7.25 6.79
C PHE A 248 -3.87 -8.30 7.86
N SER A 249 -2.59 -8.60 8.06
CA SER A 249 -2.15 -9.58 9.07
C SER A 249 -2.54 -9.16 10.48
N LEU A 250 -2.38 -7.89 10.85
CA LEU A 250 -2.77 -7.37 12.17
C LEU A 250 -4.29 -7.46 12.38
N LEU A 251 -5.08 -7.04 11.40
CA LEU A 251 -6.54 -7.05 11.47
C LEU A 251 -7.11 -8.47 11.51
N THR A 252 -6.56 -9.40 10.72
CA THR A 252 -7.01 -10.80 10.73
C THR A 252 -6.60 -11.55 11.99
N SER A 253 -5.41 -11.28 12.52
CA SER A 253 -4.99 -11.79 13.84
C SER A 253 -5.93 -11.28 14.93
N ARG A 254 -6.19 -9.96 14.96
CA ARG A 254 -7.12 -9.35 15.91
C ARG A 254 -8.55 -9.89 15.79
N LEU A 255 -9.05 -10.07 14.57
CA LEU A 255 -10.36 -10.68 14.32
C LEU A 255 -10.43 -12.09 14.92
N SER A 256 -9.39 -12.91 14.67
CA SER A 256 -9.32 -14.28 15.17
C SER A 256 -9.30 -14.33 16.69
N SER A 257 -8.55 -13.44 17.34
CA SER A 257 -8.53 -13.34 18.81
C SER A 257 -9.87 -12.88 19.40
N LEU A 258 -10.51 -11.90 18.76
CA LEU A 258 -11.76 -11.30 19.25
C LEU A 258 -12.98 -12.21 19.01
N SER A 259 -13.00 -12.92 17.89
CA SER A 259 -14.14 -13.73 17.46
C SER A 259 -13.67 -14.94 16.64
N PRO A 260 -13.17 -16.00 17.31
CA PRO A 260 -12.71 -17.22 16.64
C PRO A 260 -13.75 -17.87 15.72
N ASP A 261 -15.04 -17.73 16.07
CA ASP A 261 -16.17 -18.25 15.28
C ASP A 261 -16.48 -17.43 14.02
N THR A 262 -15.75 -16.34 13.77
CA THR A 262 -15.90 -15.46 12.59
C THR A 262 -14.57 -15.35 11.86
N PRO A 263 -14.16 -16.39 11.11
CA PRO A 263 -12.92 -16.35 10.37
C PRO A 263 -12.98 -15.31 9.25
N TYR A 264 -11.81 -14.81 8.83
CA TYR A 264 -11.73 -13.92 7.67
C TYR A 264 -12.42 -14.55 6.45
N GLY A 265 -13.14 -13.72 5.71
CA GLY A 265 -13.96 -14.08 4.56
C GLY A 265 -15.24 -14.90 4.83
N SER A 266 -15.61 -15.15 6.09
CA SER A 266 -16.92 -15.73 6.45
C SER A 266 -18.12 -14.79 6.29
N LEU A 267 -17.88 -13.48 6.24
CA LEU A 267 -18.93 -12.46 6.13
C LEU A 267 -18.99 -11.84 4.74
N PRO A 268 -20.14 -11.28 4.34
CA PRO A 268 -20.26 -10.56 3.07
C PRO A 268 -19.37 -9.32 2.97
N VAL A 269 -18.72 -9.15 1.82
CA VAL A 269 -17.81 -8.03 1.51
C VAL A 269 -18.22 -7.38 0.19
N HIS A 270 -17.81 -6.12 -0.04
CA HIS A 270 -18.01 -5.45 -1.33
C HIS A 270 -16.67 -5.26 -2.05
N ALA A 271 -16.72 -5.16 -3.38
CA ALA A 271 -15.55 -4.96 -4.25
C ALA A 271 -15.41 -3.51 -4.75
N SER A 272 -16.04 -2.54 -4.07
CA SER A 272 -16.12 -1.13 -4.53
C SER A 272 -14.77 -0.47 -4.82
N LEU A 273 -13.70 -0.85 -4.11
CA LEU A 273 -12.34 -0.39 -4.40
C LEU A 273 -11.89 -0.86 -5.80
N TRP A 274 -12.06 -2.15 -6.09
CA TRP A 274 -11.70 -2.71 -7.39
C TRP A 274 -12.63 -2.24 -8.53
N GLU A 275 -13.90 -2.01 -8.24
CA GLU A 275 -14.82 -1.38 -9.20
C GLU A 275 -14.30 0.02 -9.61
N SER A 276 -13.87 0.82 -8.63
CA SER A 276 -13.25 2.13 -8.90
C SER A 276 -11.92 2.00 -9.66
N ALA A 277 -11.15 0.94 -9.39
CA ALA A 277 -9.94 0.65 -10.14
C ALA A 277 -10.24 0.37 -11.62
N ARG A 278 -11.25 -0.46 -11.92
CA ARG A 278 -11.69 -0.75 -13.29
C ARG A 278 -12.09 0.50 -14.07
N VAL A 279 -12.72 1.47 -13.40
CA VAL A 279 -13.06 2.78 -13.98
C VAL A 279 -11.82 3.54 -14.49
N THR A 280 -10.66 3.30 -13.89
CA THR A 280 -9.43 4.04 -14.16
C THR A 280 -8.37 3.24 -14.92
N PHE A 281 -8.69 2.03 -15.41
CA PHE A 281 -7.72 1.15 -16.11
C PHE A 281 -6.98 1.82 -17.25
N ASN A 282 -7.61 2.77 -17.94
CA ASN A 282 -7.04 3.46 -19.08
C ASN A 282 -6.19 4.71 -18.75
N SER A 283 -5.98 5.03 -17.47
CA SER A 283 -5.25 6.24 -17.09
C SER A 283 -4.57 6.12 -15.72
N LEU A 284 -3.23 6.15 -15.72
CA LEU A 284 -2.44 6.24 -14.49
C LEU A 284 -2.82 7.45 -13.65
N ARG A 285 -3.05 8.60 -14.29
CA ARG A 285 -3.46 9.85 -13.62
C ARG A 285 -4.81 9.70 -12.92
N ALA A 286 -5.79 9.10 -13.59
CA ALA A 286 -7.09 8.81 -12.99
C ALA A 286 -6.98 7.79 -11.86
N ARG A 287 -6.11 6.77 -12.01
CA ARG A 287 -5.85 5.78 -10.96
C ARG A 287 -5.32 6.43 -9.70
N LEU A 288 -4.30 7.28 -9.84
CA LEU A 288 -3.71 8.03 -8.74
C LEU A 288 -4.73 8.96 -8.07
N ALA A 289 -5.57 9.66 -8.84
CA ALA A 289 -6.62 10.50 -8.28
C ALA A 289 -7.68 9.70 -7.51
N ILE A 290 -8.26 8.67 -8.10
CA ILE A 290 -9.42 7.99 -7.51
C ILE A 290 -9.02 7.00 -6.43
N ILE A 291 -8.01 6.17 -6.67
CA ILE A 291 -7.58 5.19 -5.67
C ILE A 291 -6.74 5.89 -4.62
N HIS A 292 -5.62 6.50 -5.03
CA HIS A 292 -4.60 6.95 -4.09
C HIS A 292 -4.85 8.32 -3.43
N LEU A 293 -5.82 9.10 -3.90
CA LEU A 293 -6.18 10.41 -3.32
C LEU A 293 -7.65 10.54 -2.89
N VAL A 294 -8.56 9.70 -3.37
CA VAL A 294 -9.95 9.65 -2.86
C VAL A 294 -10.15 8.48 -1.88
N HIS A 295 -9.80 7.25 -2.27
CA HIS A 295 -10.00 6.08 -1.38
C HIS A 295 -9.01 6.07 -0.22
N GLU A 296 -7.71 6.27 -0.43
CA GLU A 296 -6.74 6.31 0.69
C GLU A 296 -7.04 7.47 1.64
N ALA A 297 -7.33 8.66 1.11
CA ALA A 297 -7.70 9.81 1.94
C ALA A 297 -9.01 9.60 2.71
N ARG A 298 -9.87 8.67 2.28
CA ARG A 298 -11.06 8.27 3.03
C ARG A 298 -10.70 7.47 4.29
N GLY A 299 -9.59 6.72 4.27
CA GLY A 299 -9.01 6.07 5.44
C GLY A 299 -8.73 7.08 6.55
N LEU A 300 -8.05 8.20 6.21
CA LEU A 300 -7.75 9.30 7.14
C LEU A 300 -9.00 9.91 7.80
N ASP A 301 -10.10 10.00 7.06
CA ASP A 301 -11.36 10.57 7.56
C ASP A 301 -12.12 9.61 8.49
N VAL A 302 -12.11 8.32 8.16
CA VAL A 302 -12.99 7.31 8.80
C VAL A 302 -12.31 6.63 9.98
N ASN A 303 -10.99 6.41 9.92
CA ASN A 303 -10.24 5.68 10.92
C ASN A 303 -10.33 6.30 12.33
N PRO A 304 -10.22 7.63 12.53
CA PRO A 304 -10.37 8.23 13.86
C PRO A 304 -11.73 7.91 14.52
N GLY A 305 -12.80 7.95 13.73
CA GLY A 305 -14.14 7.61 14.20
C GLY A 305 -14.28 6.13 14.57
N THR A 306 -13.62 5.24 13.83
CA THR A 306 -13.57 3.81 14.13
C THR A 306 -12.75 3.53 15.39
N ILE A 307 -11.55 4.09 15.51
CA ILE A 307 -10.70 4.00 16.70
C ILE A 307 -11.47 4.46 17.95
N ALA A 308 -12.16 5.60 17.87
CA ALA A 308 -12.96 6.11 18.98
C ALA A 308 -14.11 5.16 19.39
N LYS A 309 -14.70 4.41 18.45
CA LYS A 309 -15.72 3.39 18.76
C LYS A 309 -15.12 2.22 19.53
N PHE A 310 -13.98 1.68 19.10
CA PHE A 310 -13.30 0.58 19.80
C PHE A 310 -12.84 1.03 21.19
N ARG A 311 -12.29 2.24 21.32
CA ARG A 311 -11.90 2.84 22.60
C ARG A 311 -13.07 2.94 23.58
N ARG A 312 -14.22 3.46 23.14
CA ARG A 312 -15.44 3.52 23.98
C ARG A 312 -15.97 2.12 24.35
N GLY A 313 -15.68 1.11 23.54
CA GLY A 313 -15.98 -0.28 23.82
C GLY A 313 -14.97 -0.98 24.76
N GLY A 314 -13.93 -0.28 25.23
CA GLY A 314 -12.89 -0.84 26.10
C GLY A 314 -11.93 -1.79 25.37
N ASP A 315 -11.89 -1.77 24.04
CA ASP A 315 -11.06 -2.67 23.22
C ASP A 315 -9.71 -2.02 22.90
N THR A 316 -8.80 -2.02 23.87
CA THR A 316 -7.48 -1.38 23.74
C THR A 316 -6.63 -2.05 22.67
N GLU A 317 -6.68 -3.39 22.57
CA GLU A 317 -5.90 -4.15 21.58
C GLU A 317 -6.31 -3.79 20.14
N SER A 318 -7.61 -3.68 19.85
CA SER A 318 -8.04 -3.21 18.53
C SER A 318 -7.71 -1.73 18.29
N VAL A 319 -7.72 -0.89 19.33
CA VAL A 319 -7.28 0.51 19.21
C VAL A 319 -5.81 0.59 18.79
N ASP A 320 -4.94 -0.22 19.39
CA ASP A 320 -3.51 -0.22 19.07
C ASP A 320 -3.26 -0.67 17.62
N VAL A 321 -3.91 -1.75 17.17
CA VAL A 321 -3.86 -2.20 15.77
C VAL A 321 -4.32 -1.09 14.81
N LEU A 322 -5.46 -0.46 15.09
CA LEU A 322 -6.01 0.59 14.21
C LEU A 322 -5.16 1.87 14.21
N ASN A 323 -4.45 2.17 15.30
CA ASN A 323 -3.50 3.29 15.33
C ASN A 323 -2.28 3.02 14.45
N ILE A 324 -1.81 1.77 14.33
CA ILE A 324 -0.73 1.41 13.40
C ILE A 324 -1.20 1.70 11.97
N VAL A 325 -2.34 1.11 11.58
CA VAL A 325 -2.94 1.31 10.26
C VAL A 325 -3.07 2.79 9.94
N HIS A 326 -3.76 3.55 10.80
CA HIS A 326 -4.02 4.97 10.58
C HIS A 326 -2.77 5.81 10.40
N ARG A 327 -1.66 5.49 11.08
CA ARG A 327 -0.40 6.22 10.89
C ARG A 327 0.21 5.93 9.51
N ASP A 328 0.15 4.69 9.04
CA ASP A 328 0.70 4.33 7.73
C ASP A 328 -0.12 4.97 6.59
N GLU A 329 -1.44 5.12 6.73
CA GLU A 329 -2.33 5.77 5.75
C GLU A 329 -1.89 7.18 5.33
N VAL A 330 -1.33 7.98 6.25
CA VAL A 330 -0.84 9.33 5.94
C VAL A 330 0.28 9.25 4.89
N THR A 331 1.16 8.27 5.03
CA THR A 331 2.25 8.03 4.08
C THR A 331 1.73 7.49 2.75
N HIS A 332 0.64 6.73 2.76
CA HIS A 332 0.02 6.20 1.55
C HIS A 332 -0.62 7.30 0.70
N VAL A 333 -1.36 8.22 1.35
CA VAL A 333 -1.90 9.42 0.69
C VAL A 333 -0.76 10.32 0.20
N THR A 334 0.33 10.45 0.97
CA THR A 334 1.53 11.21 0.54
C THR A 334 2.13 10.61 -0.73
N THR A 335 2.26 9.28 -0.81
CA THR A 335 2.72 8.56 -1.99
C THR A 335 1.80 8.82 -3.19
N GLY A 336 0.49 8.73 -3.00
CA GLY A 336 -0.51 9.06 -4.01
C GLY A 336 -0.35 10.50 -4.53
N HIS A 337 -0.20 11.45 -3.61
CA HIS A 337 -0.07 12.87 -3.91
C HIS A 337 1.21 13.18 -4.68
N ARG A 338 2.34 12.60 -4.25
CA ARG A 338 3.64 12.73 -4.92
C ARG A 338 3.56 12.30 -6.37
N TRP A 339 3.07 11.08 -6.65
CA TRP A 339 3.03 10.55 -8.01
C TRP A 339 1.96 11.21 -8.88
N PHE A 340 0.85 11.63 -8.28
CA PHE A 340 -0.16 12.43 -8.97
C PHE A 340 0.38 13.80 -9.40
N THR A 341 1.12 14.48 -8.51
CA THR A 341 1.75 15.76 -8.82
C THR A 341 2.85 15.60 -9.86
N TRP A 342 3.66 14.55 -9.76
CA TRP A 342 4.70 14.23 -10.74
C TRP A 342 4.13 14.05 -12.16
N ILE A 343 3.03 13.30 -12.32
CA ILE A 343 2.42 13.11 -13.65
C ILE A 343 1.77 14.40 -14.15
N CYS A 344 1.22 15.25 -13.27
CA CYS A 344 0.68 16.55 -13.64
C CYS A 344 1.78 17.51 -14.11
N GLU A 345 2.90 17.58 -13.39
CA GLU A 345 4.06 18.39 -13.75
C GLU A 345 4.62 17.97 -15.11
N LYS A 346 4.80 16.66 -15.33
CA LYS A 346 5.24 16.11 -16.62
C LYS A 346 4.30 16.48 -17.78
N GLN A 347 3.01 16.63 -17.51
CA GLN A 347 2.00 17.01 -18.49
C GLN A 347 1.78 18.53 -18.58
N GLY A 348 2.44 19.33 -17.75
CA GLY A 348 2.29 20.78 -17.71
C GLY A 348 0.90 21.25 -17.26
N VAL A 349 0.23 20.49 -16.39
CA VAL A 349 -1.12 20.80 -15.89
C VAL A 349 -1.12 21.06 -14.38
N ASP A 350 -2.07 21.88 -13.92
CA ASP A 350 -2.26 22.14 -12.50
C ASP A 350 -2.81 20.90 -11.76
N PRO A 351 -2.16 20.43 -10.69
CA PRO A 351 -2.58 19.21 -10.00
C PRO A 351 -3.96 19.36 -9.32
N VAL A 352 -4.28 20.51 -8.73
CA VAL A 352 -5.56 20.68 -8.03
C VAL A 352 -6.74 20.60 -9.01
N GLN A 353 -6.70 21.40 -10.07
CA GLN A 353 -7.72 21.42 -11.10
C GLN A 353 -7.84 20.04 -11.77
N THR A 354 -6.71 19.42 -12.10
CA THR A 354 -6.70 18.10 -12.74
C THR A 354 -7.29 17.03 -11.83
N PHE A 355 -6.98 17.04 -10.54
CA PHE A 355 -7.59 16.10 -9.57
C PHE A 355 -9.11 16.24 -9.56
N ARG A 356 -9.61 17.48 -9.46
CA ARG A 356 -11.06 17.75 -9.44
C ARG A 356 -11.74 17.26 -10.71
N ASP A 357 -11.10 17.41 -11.86
CA ASP A 357 -11.62 16.95 -13.15
C ASP A 357 -11.60 15.41 -13.26
N GLU A 358 -10.55 14.74 -12.78
CA GLU A 358 -10.53 13.28 -12.70
C GLU A 358 -11.61 12.73 -11.76
N VAL A 359 -11.85 13.38 -10.62
CA VAL A 359 -12.96 13.01 -9.71
C VAL A 359 -14.32 13.22 -10.36
N LYS A 360 -14.57 14.35 -11.02
CA LYS A 360 -15.81 14.56 -11.77
C LYS A 360 -16.04 13.44 -12.79
N ARG A 361 -15.01 13.03 -13.51
CA ARG A 361 -15.11 12.02 -14.58
C ARG A 361 -15.28 10.59 -14.05
N CYS A 362 -14.60 10.25 -12.97
CA CYS A 362 -14.43 8.85 -12.54
C CYS A 362 -15.05 8.53 -11.17
N TRP A 363 -15.70 9.48 -10.50
CA TRP A 363 -16.36 9.27 -9.21
C TRP A 363 -17.89 9.46 -9.31
N ARG A 364 -18.64 8.78 -8.43
CA ARG A 364 -20.10 8.92 -8.34
C ARG A 364 -20.49 9.67 -7.08
N GLY A 365 -21.20 10.78 -7.26
CA GLY A 365 -21.77 11.53 -6.13
C GLY A 365 -20.73 12.29 -5.33
N ASP A 366 -21.07 12.73 -4.12
CA ASP A 366 -20.21 13.63 -3.36
C ASP A 366 -18.97 12.91 -2.82
N VAL A 367 -17.84 13.62 -2.79
CA VAL A 367 -16.72 13.26 -1.92
C VAL A 367 -17.13 13.67 -0.51
N LYS A 368 -17.52 12.69 0.30
CA LYS A 368 -18.22 12.95 1.58
C LYS A 368 -17.23 13.14 2.73
N GLY A 369 -17.44 14.19 3.51
CA GLY A 369 -16.84 14.34 4.83
C GLY A 369 -17.50 13.47 5.93
N PRO A 370 -17.24 13.76 7.23
CA PRO A 370 -16.32 14.79 7.70
C PRO A 370 -14.89 14.51 7.24
N PHE A 371 -14.14 15.56 6.91
CA PHE A 371 -12.75 15.43 6.47
C PHE A 371 -11.80 15.58 7.67
N ASN A 372 -10.78 14.73 7.73
CA ASN A 372 -9.67 14.91 8.63
C ASN A 372 -8.67 15.90 7.99
N ILE A 373 -8.90 17.19 8.23
CA ILE A 373 -8.14 18.28 7.60
C ILE A 373 -6.65 18.19 7.96
N GLU A 374 -6.34 17.90 9.23
CA GLU A 374 -4.97 17.85 9.73
C GLU A 374 -4.15 16.76 9.02
N ASP A 375 -4.66 15.52 9.00
CA ASP A 375 -3.93 14.40 8.37
C ASP A 375 -3.89 14.52 6.85
N ARG A 376 -4.95 15.05 6.21
CA ARG A 376 -4.94 15.33 4.77
C ARG A 376 -3.90 16.38 4.41
N GLU A 377 -3.81 17.47 5.18
CA GLU A 377 -2.77 18.50 5.00
C GLU A 377 -1.38 17.93 5.26
N GLN A 378 -1.20 17.07 6.27
CA GLN A 378 0.06 16.37 6.53
C GLN A 378 0.48 15.50 5.34
N ALA A 379 -0.49 14.86 4.68
CA ALA A 379 -0.25 14.07 3.47
C ALA A 379 -0.09 14.90 2.18
N GLY A 380 -0.17 16.23 2.27
CA GLY A 380 -0.02 17.16 1.13
C GLY A 380 -1.33 17.54 0.43
N MET A 381 -2.48 16.99 0.86
CA MET A 381 -3.79 17.34 0.30
C MET A 381 -4.39 18.55 1.00
N THR A 382 -4.25 19.73 0.39
CA THR A 382 -4.95 20.94 0.83
C THR A 382 -6.46 20.84 0.59
N ARG A 383 -7.23 21.72 1.23
CA ARG A 383 -8.68 21.83 1.06
C ARG A 383 -9.13 22.03 -0.38
N ASP A 384 -8.32 22.70 -1.20
CA ASP A 384 -8.64 23.00 -2.60
C ASP A 384 -8.86 21.72 -3.43
N PHE A 385 -8.20 20.61 -3.04
CA PHE A 385 -8.41 19.32 -3.68
C PHE A 385 -9.85 18.84 -3.51
N TYR A 386 -10.40 18.84 -2.29
CA TYR A 386 -11.59 18.03 -1.96
C TYR A 386 -12.81 18.82 -1.48
N GLU A 387 -12.67 20.10 -1.11
CA GLU A 387 -13.82 20.88 -0.66
C GLU A 387 -14.83 21.08 -1.81
N ASN A 388 -16.11 20.88 -1.46
CA ASN A 388 -17.25 20.99 -2.36
C ASN A 388 -17.10 20.17 -3.66
N LEU A 389 -16.42 19.01 -3.58
CA LEU A 389 -16.14 18.18 -4.73
C LEU A 389 -17.19 17.07 -4.89
N LYS A 390 -17.65 16.92 -6.13
CA LYS A 390 -18.63 15.91 -6.52
C LYS A 390 -18.21 15.24 -7.82
N GLY A 391 -18.39 13.93 -7.86
CA GLY A 391 -18.29 13.11 -9.04
C GLY A 391 -19.55 13.17 -9.91
N GLU A 392 -19.35 13.20 -11.22
CA GLU A 392 -20.38 13.32 -12.26
C GLU A 392 -20.47 12.02 -13.11
N MET A 393 -19.86 10.92 -12.66
CA MET A 393 -19.84 9.66 -13.41
C MET A 393 -21.27 9.08 -13.56
N PRO A 394 -21.78 8.87 -14.80
CA PRO A 394 -23.15 8.41 -15.08
C PRO A 394 -23.47 7.04 -14.51
N SER A 395 -24.65 6.87 -13.88
CA SER A 395 -25.10 5.66 -13.16
C SER A 395 -24.99 4.34 -13.93
N ASP A 396 -25.00 4.40 -15.25
CA ASP A 396 -25.03 3.28 -16.21
C ASP A 396 -23.64 2.82 -16.71
N TRP A 397 -22.54 3.38 -16.18
CA TRP A 397 -21.17 2.99 -16.56
C TRP A 397 -20.93 1.46 -16.54
N ASP A 398 -21.46 0.77 -15.52
CA ASP A 398 -21.30 -0.67 -15.36
C ASP A 398 -21.97 -1.48 -16.48
N GLN A 399 -23.09 -1.01 -17.02
CA GLN A 399 -23.81 -1.69 -18.12
C GLN A 399 -23.07 -1.52 -19.45
N ARG A 400 -22.55 -0.32 -19.74
CA ARG A 400 -21.90 0.00 -21.02
C ARG A 400 -20.53 -0.67 -21.21
N HIS A 401 -19.85 -1.06 -20.14
CA HIS A 401 -18.52 -1.68 -20.22
C HIS A 401 -18.49 -3.19 -19.95
N LEU A 402 -19.58 -3.77 -19.41
CA LEU A 402 -19.78 -5.22 -19.44
C LEU A 402 -20.06 -5.70 -20.87
N GLU A 403 -20.82 -4.94 -21.66
CA GLU A 403 -21.15 -5.29 -23.05
C GLU A 403 -19.96 -5.24 -24.01
N THR A 404 -19.03 -4.29 -23.83
CA THR A 404 -17.82 -4.18 -24.67
C THR A 404 -16.75 -5.23 -24.36
N ASN A 405 -16.72 -5.80 -23.16
CA ASN A 405 -15.74 -6.84 -22.79
C ASN A 405 -16.21 -8.27 -23.08
N THR A 406 -17.49 -8.49 -23.42
CA THR A 406 -17.98 -9.78 -23.94
C THR A 406 -17.90 -9.89 -25.46
N ALA A 407 -17.48 -8.83 -26.14
CA ALA A 407 -17.42 -8.74 -27.59
C ALA A 407 -15.99 -8.47 -28.10
N THR A 408 -15.01 -9.26 -27.65
CA THR A 408 -13.70 -9.43 -28.33
C THR A 408 -13.13 -10.80 -28.02
#